data_AF-A8YE47-F1
#
_entry.id   AF-A8YE47-F1
#
_cell.length_a   1.000
_cell.length_b   1.000
_cell.length_c   1.000
_cell.angle_alpha   90.00
_cell.angle_beta   90.00
_cell.angle_gamma   90.00
#
_symmetry.space_group_name_H-M   'P 1'
#
loop_
_entity.id
_entity.type
_entity.pdbx_description
1 polymer ?
#
loop_
_entity_poly.entity_id
_entity_poly.type
_entity_poly.pdbx_seq_one_letter_code
_entity_poly.pdbx_strand_id
1 'polypeptide(L)'
;MTAAIGEIIRNGILFDVKNWGGVMSESSDFFQTVERLFDALAEREIRYVLVGGVALLSYVEGRNTQDIDLILARADLDTLPEIGIQSEDKNFLRGRFDGLQVNVLLTQNKLFRKISQEFVAEQIFGNRKVRCVTVVGLLILKCYALPSLYRQGQFSRASIYENDILLLLLNYSVDLDIVLDILSDHLLTSDLNEVRSILADIQRRIQRFSIQQEALEEE
;
A
#
# COMPACT_ATOMS: atom_id res chain seq x y z
N MET A 1 -16.03 12.81 7.16
CA MET A 1 -15.44 13.14 5.84
C MET A 1 -14.20 12.27 5.68
N THR A 2 -14.01 11.61 4.55
CA THR A 2 -12.77 10.86 4.27
C THR A 2 -11.65 11.85 3.95
N ALA A 3 -10.45 11.60 4.46
CA ALA A 3 -9.30 12.47 4.23
C ALA A 3 -8.94 12.51 2.74
N ALA A 4 -8.52 13.68 2.24
CA ALA A 4 -7.94 13.80 0.90
C ALA A 4 -6.55 13.14 0.86
N ILE A 5 -6.12 12.64 -0.31
CA ILE A 5 -4.79 12.00 -0.43
C ILE A 5 -3.68 12.99 -0.07
N GLY A 6 -3.80 14.25 -0.53
CA GLY A 6 -2.85 15.30 -0.19
C GLY A 6 -2.76 15.56 1.31
N GLU A 7 -3.87 15.44 2.05
CA GLU A 7 -3.89 15.59 3.50
C GLU A 7 -3.19 14.41 4.20
N ILE A 8 -3.44 13.17 3.75
CA ILE A 8 -2.76 11.97 4.24
C ILE A 8 -1.24 12.12 4.13
N ILE A 9 -0.75 12.48 2.94
CA ILE A 9 0.69 12.63 2.67
C ILE A 9 1.27 13.81 3.47
N ARG A 10 0.61 14.97 3.45
CA ARG A 10 1.06 16.15 4.20
C ARG A 10 1.19 15.83 5.69
N ASN A 11 0.20 15.17 6.29
CA ASN A 11 0.24 14.79 7.70
C ASN A 11 1.37 13.77 7.96
N GLY A 12 1.57 12.80 7.07
CA GLY A 12 2.69 11.87 7.14
C GLY A 12 4.07 12.53 7.12
N ILE A 13 4.22 13.63 6.38
CA ILE A 13 5.46 14.43 6.32
C ILE A 13 5.62 15.30 7.56
N LEU A 14 4.58 16.07 7.93
CA LEU A 14 4.61 17.05 9.02
C LEU A 14 4.86 16.40 10.38
N PHE A 15 4.30 15.22 10.63
CA PHE A 15 4.42 14.53 11.92
C PHE A 15 5.63 13.59 12.00
N ASP A 16 6.51 13.57 11.00
CA ASP A 16 7.81 12.91 11.10
C ASP A 16 8.90 13.93 11.48
N VAL A 17 9.36 13.85 12.73
CA VAL A 17 10.36 14.77 13.31
C VAL A 17 11.65 14.81 12.50
N LYS A 18 11.97 13.76 11.73
CA LYS A 18 13.14 13.73 10.85
C LYS A 18 13.07 14.81 9.75
N ASN A 19 11.87 15.27 9.41
CA ASN A 19 11.63 16.25 8.36
C ASN A 19 11.70 17.71 8.85
N TRP A 20 11.78 17.94 10.17
CA TRP A 20 11.65 19.28 10.78
C TRP A 20 12.86 20.20 10.51
N GLY A 21 13.99 19.65 10.06
CA GLY A 21 15.21 20.42 9.75
C GLY A 21 15.23 21.09 8.37
N GLY A 22 14.27 20.82 7.48
CA GLY A 22 14.29 21.37 6.11
C GLY A 22 12.97 21.37 5.31
N VAL A 23 11.96 20.57 5.69
CA VAL A 23 10.73 20.40 4.88
C VAL A 23 9.57 21.29 5.35
N MET A 24 9.62 21.82 6.58
CA MET A 24 8.53 22.63 7.15
C MET A 24 8.22 23.93 6.37
N SER A 25 9.15 24.44 5.55
CA SER A 25 8.91 25.60 4.68
C SER A 25 8.22 25.25 3.34
N GLU A 26 8.20 23.98 2.93
CA GLU A 26 7.66 23.52 1.63
C GLU A 26 6.32 22.76 1.76
N SER A 27 5.84 22.52 2.98
CA SER A 27 4.68 21.65 3.25
C SER A 27 3.34 22.11 2.65
N SER A 28 3.21 23.39 2.27
CA SER A 28 2.00 23.90 1.62
C SER A 28 1.85 23.43 0.17
N ASP A 29 2.94 23.06 -0.51
CA ASP A 29 2.93 22.65 -1.92
C ASP A 29 2.60 21.16 -2.10
N PHE A 30 2.86 20.31 -1.10
CA PHE A 30 2.63 18.86 -1.23
C PHE A 30 1.16 18.49 -1.46
N PHE A 31 0.21 19.21 -0.85
CA PHE A 31 -1.21 18.97 -1.11
C PHE A 31 -1.54 19.22 -2.59
N GLN A 32 -1.08 20.35 -3.14
CA GLN A 32 -1.29 20.69 -4.55
C GLN A 32 -0.55 19.73 -5.48
N THR A 33 0.67 19.33 -5.11
CA THR A 33 1.48 18.36 -5.85
C THR A 33 0.75 17.02 -6.01
N VAL A 34 0.12 16.52 -4.95
CA VAL A 34 -0.68 15.29 -5.01
C VAL A 34 -1.88 15.48 -5.93
N GLU A 35 -2.62 16.58 -5.82
CA GLU A 35 -3.76 16.82 -6.73
C GLU A 35 -3.31 16.92 -8.20
N ARG A 36 -2.20 17.62 -8.49
CA ARG A 36 -1.60 17.70 -9.84
C ARG A 36 -1.22 16.34 -10.39
N LEU A 37 -0.68 15.44 -9.55
CA LEU A 37 -0.37 14.06 -9.97
C LEU A 37 -1.65 13.31 -10.41
N PHE A 38 -2.71 13.37 -9.60
CA PHE A 38 -3.96 12.67 -9.92
C PHE A 38 -4.73 13.32 -11.08
N ASP A 39 -4.62 14.64 -11.25
CA ASP A 39 -5.16 15.34 -12.42
C ASP A 39 -4.41 14.92 -13.69
N ALA A 40 -3.07 14.89 -13.66
CA ALA A 40 -2.27 14.42 -14.80
C ALA A 40 -2.59 12.96 -15.19
N LEU A 41 -2.80 12.08 -14.21
CA LEU A 41 -3.24 10.70 -14.45
C LEU A 41 -4.62 10.65 -15.13
N ALA A 42 -5.55 11.51 -14.71
CA ALA A 42 -6.91 11.56 -15.24
C ALA A 42 -6.96 12.17 -16.65
N GLU A 43 -6.31 13.32 -16.86
CA GLU A 43 -6.25 14.04 -18.14
C GLU A 43 -5.67 13.20 -19.27
N ARG A 44 -4.73 12.29 -18.93
CA ARG A 44 -4.07 11.40 -19.88
C ARG A 44 -4.70 10.01 -19.95
N GLU A 45 -5.83 9.82 -19.28
CA GLU A 45 -6.58 8.56 -19.22
C GLU A 45 -5.74 7.35 -18.79
N ILE A 46 -4.76 7.57 -17.91
CA ILE A 46 -3.83 6.53 -17.48
C ILE A 46 -4.55 5.59 -16.53
N ARG A 47 -4.56 4.31 -16.89
CA ARG A 47 -5.15 3.27 -16.05
C ARG A 47 -4.17 2.90 -14.95
N TYR A 48 -4.49 3.34 -13.73
CA TYR A 48 -3.75 2.99 -12.53
C TYR A 48 -4.64 2.34 -11.47
N VAL A 49 -4.01 1.72 -10.48
CA VAL A 49 -4.65 1.33 -9.21
C VAL A 49 -3.81 1.87 -8.06
N LEU A 50 -4.43 2.65 -7.17
CA LEU A 50 -3.79 3.13 -5.94
C LEU A 50 -3.60 1.95 -4.97
N VAL A 51 -2.39 1.79 -4.46
CA VAL A 51 -2.01 0.73 -3.51
C VAL A 51 -1.24 1.30 -2.32
N GLY A 52 -0.62 0.42 -1.52
CA GLY A 52 0.33 0.82 -0.49
C GLY A 52 -0.31 1.52 0.70
N GLY A 53 0.43 2.46 1.30
CA GLY A 53 0.04 3.12 2.56
C GLY A 53 -1.21 3.97 2.44
N VAL A 54 -1.37 4.70 1.33
CA VAL A 54 -2.55 5.55 1.11
C VAL A 54 -3.80 4.71 0.89
N ALA A 55 -3.71 3.66 0.08
CA ALA A 55 -4.83 2.72 -0.11
C ALA A 55 -5.24 2.04 1.20
N LEU A 56 -4.27 1.68 2.05
CA LEU A 56 -4.56 1.07 3.34
C LEU A 56 -5.42 1.98 4.23
N LEU A 57 -5.18 3.30 4.17
CA LEU A 57 -5.89 4.30 4.97
C LEU A 57 -7.36 4.53 4.55
N SER A 58 -7.84 3.92 3.46
CA SER A 58 -9.29 3.84 3.20
C SER A 58 -9.99 2.72 3.99
N TYR A 59 -9.23 1.84 4.64
CA TYR A 59 -9.75 0.65 5.33
C TYR A 59 -9.44 0.61 6.82
N VAL A 60 -8.30 1.16 7.24
CA VAL A 60 -7.87 1.15 8.65
C VAL A 60 -7.23 2.47 9.05
N GLU A 61 -7.24 2.77 10.34
CA GLU A 61 -6.60 3.97 10.91
C GLU A 61 -5.20 3.67 11.48
N GLY A 62 -4.50 4.70 11.95
CA GLY A 62 -3.24 4.55 12.71
C GLY A 62 -1.99 4.30 11.87
N ARG A 63 -2.02 4.57 10.55
CA ARG A 63 -0.87 4.46 9.65
C ARG A 63 -0.43 5.83 9.14
N ASN A 64 0.88 6.04 9.02
CA ASN A 64 1.48 7.21 8.35
C ASN A 64 2.20 6.79 7.07
N THR A 65 2.04 7.56 6.00
CA THR A 65 2.71 7.32 4.72
C THR A 65 3.11 8.64 4.07
N GLN A 66 4.22 8.65 3.36
CA GLN A 66 4.81 9.86 2.76
C GLN A 66 4.97 9.75 1.24
N ASP A 67 4.73 8.56 0.69
CA ASP A 67 4.82 8.23 -0.72
C ASP A 67 3.48 7.75 -1.28
N ILE A 68 3.38 7.79 -2.61
CA ILE A 68 2.28 7.24 -3.38
C ILE A 68 2.74 5.95 -4.04
N ASP A 69 1.97 4.88 -3.87
CA ASP A 69 2.20 3.60 -4.55
C ASP A 69 1.09 3.35 -5.58
N LEU A 70 1.48 3.06 -6.83
CA LEU A 70 0.55 2.79 -7.93
C LEU A 70 0.86 1.45 -8.60
N ILE A 71 -0.16 0.73 -9.09
CA ILE A 71 0.01 -0.29 -10.13
C ILE A 71 -0.39 0.32 -11.48
N LEU A 72 0.50 0.31 -12.47
CA LEU A 72 0.22 0.76 -13.84
C LEU A 72 1.21 0.15 -14.85
N ALA A 73 0.96 0.34 -16.15
CA ALA A 73 1.83 -0.20 -17.19
C ALA A 73 3.05 0.69 -17.43
N ARG A 74 4.22 0.08 -17.68
CA ARG A 74 5.46 0.85 -17.93
C ARG A 74 5.34 1.84 -19.09
N ALA A 75 4.63 1.46 -20.15
CA ALA A 75 4.40 2.30 -21.32
C ALA A 75 3.56 3.55 -21.01
N ASP A 76 2.68 3.48 -20.01
CA ASP A 76 1.87 4.65 -19.59
C ASP A 76 2.75 5.70 -18.89
N LEU A 77 3.93 5.34 -18.37
CA LEU A 77 4.87 6.32 -17.81
C LEU A 77 5.56 7.15 -18.89
N ASP A 78 5.61 6.68 -20.14
CA ASP A 78 6.19 7.47 -21.24
C ASP A 78 5.33 8.71 -21.56
N THR A 79 4.06 8.72 -21.13
CA THR A 79 3.16 9.87 -21.22
C THR A 79 3.13 10.71 -19.93
N LEU A 80 3.89 10.33 -18.90
CA LEU A 80 4.10 11.08 -17.65
C LEU A 80 5.58 11.47 -17.45
N PRO A 81 6.18 12.27 -18.34
CA PRO A 81 7.60 12.65 -18.23
C PRO A 81 7.92 13.45 -16.96
N GLU A 82 6.91 14.02 -16.29
CA GLU A 82 7.04 14.72 -15.00
C GLU A 82 7.41 13.77 -13.86
N ILE A 83 7.13 12.46 -14.00
CA ILE A 83 7.65 11.46 -13.07
C ILE A 83 9.09 11.16 -13.46
N GLY A 84 10.02 11.90 -12.84
CA GLY A 84 11.45 11.66 -12.97
C GLY A 84 11.82 10.29 -12.39
N ILE A 85 12.14 9.32 -13.25
CA ILE A 85 12.52 7.96 -12.87
C ILE A 85 13.87 8.00 -12.14
N GLN A 86 13.90 7.49 -10.91
CA GLN A 86 15.13 7.41 -10.09
C GLN A 86 15.76 6.03 -10.14
N SER A 87 14.94 4.98 -10.18
CA SER A 87 15.40 3.60 -10.31
C SER A 87 14.30 2.73 -10.91
N GLU A 88 14.67 1.76 -11.72
CA GLU A 88 13.76 0.80 -12.33
C GLU A 88 14.37 -0.60 -12.29
N ASP A 89 13.57 -1.58 -11.92
CA ASP A 89 13.87 -3.00 -12.04
C ASP A 89 12.76 -3.71 -12.84
N LYS A 90 12.83 -5.06 -12.91
CA LYS A 90 11.89 -5.87 -13.68
C LYS A 90 10.43 -5.70 -13.26
N ASN A 91 10.13 -5.40 -12.01
CA ASN A 91 8.77 -5.38 -11.49
C ASN A 91 8.40 -4.03 -10.86
N PHE A 92 9.38 -3.22 -10.52
CA PHE A 92 9.20 -2.00 -9.75
C PHE A 92 9.91 -0.82 -10.39
N LEU A 93 9.32 0.35 -10.22
CA LEU A 93 9.93 1.62 -10.56
C LEU A 93 9.75 2.57 -9.38
N ARG A 94 10.78 3.37 -9.09
CA ARG A 94 10.70 4.49 -8.16
C ARG A 94 10.97 5.76 -8.93
N GLY A 95 10.07 6.72 -8.80
CA GLY A 95 10.20 8.05 -9.39
C GLY A 95 9.90 9.16 -8.39
N ARG A 96 10.08 10.39 -8.85
CA ARG A 96 9.59 11.60 -8.18
C ARG A 96 8.73 12.44 -9.10
N PHE A 97 7.70 13.05 -8.53
CA PHE A 97 6.84 14.05 -9.18
C PHE A 97 6.82 15.30 -8.28
N ASP A 98 7.40 16.43 -8.71
CA ASP A 98 7.51 17.66 -7.91
C ASP A 98 7.94 17.42 -6.45
N GLY A 99 8.97 16.58 -6.24
CA GLY A 99 9.47 16.24 -4.90
C GLY A 99 8.75 15.08 -4.20
N LEU A 100 7.51 14.78 -4.55
CA LEU A 100 6.73 13.63 -4.06
C LEU A 100 7.31 12.31 -4.59
N GLN A 101 7.57 11.35 -3.69
CA GLN A 101 7.98 10.01 -4.10
C GLN A 101 6.78 9.22 -4.63
N VAL A 102 6.95 8.63 -5.81
CA VAL A 102 5.97 7.75 -6.45
C VAL A 102 6.63 6.40 -6.72
N ASN A 103 6.15 5.35 -6.06
CA ASN A 103 6.56 3.98 -6.35
C ASN A 103 5.52 3.35 -7.29
N VAL A 104 6.00 2.57 -8.26
CA VAL A 104 5.17 1.93 -9.27
C VAL A 104 5.44 0.43 -9.29
N LEU A 105 4.38 -0.34 -9.17
CA LEU A 105 4.32 -1.77 -9.36
C LEU A 105 3.90 -2.02 -10.82
N LEU A 106 4.81 -2.55 -11.63
CA LEU A 106 4.62 -2.65 -13.08
C LEU A 106 3.73 -3.85 -13.46
N THR A 107 2.69 -3.62 -14.27
CA THR A 107 1.76 -4.67 -14.74
C THR A 107 2.40 -5.73 -15.63
N GLN A 108 3.68 -5.58 -16.03
CA GLN A 108 4.44 -6.67 -16.62
C GLN A 108 4.60 -7.87 -15.68
N ASN A 109 4.61 -7.62 -14.36
CA ASN A 109 4.48 -8.67 -13.37
C ASN A 109 3.05 -9.26 -13.39
N LYS A 110 2.95 -10.60 -13.49
CA LYS A 110 1.67 -11.31 -13.59
C LYS A 110 0.76 -11.07 -12.37
N LEU A 111 1.33 -11.07 -11.16
CA LEU A 111 0.58 -10.81 -9.94
C LEU A 111 0.01 -9.39 -9.95
N PHE A 112 0.85 -8.38 -10.23
CA PHE A 112 0.39 -6.98 -10.21
C PHE A 112 -0.70 -6.71 -11.26
N ARG A 113 -0.58 -7.34 -12.43
CA ARG A 113 -1.65 -7.31 -13.44
C ARG A 113 -2.95 -7.91 -12.93
N LYS A 114 -2.89 -9.10 -12.33
CA LYS A 114 -4.05 -9.78 -11.74
C LYS A 114 -4.71 -8.89 -10.68
N ILE A 115 -3.92 -8.31 -9.77
CA ILE A 115 -4.40 -7.34 -8.77
C ILE A 115 -5.10 -6.16 -9.44
N SER A 116 -4.50 -5.56 -10.48
CA SER A 116 -5.10 -4.40 -11.16
C SER A 116 -6.42 -4.67 -11.90
N GLN A 117 -6.67 -5.95 -12.22
CA GLN A 117 -7.83 -6.39 -12.98
C GLN A 117 -8.96 -6.88 -12.07
N GLU A 118 -8.63 -7.65 -11.04
CA GLU A 118 -9.61 -8.40 -10.26
C GLU A 118 -9.81 -7.86 -8.83
N PHE A 119 -8.80 -7.23 -8.24
CA PHE A 119 -8.81 -6.85 -6.83
C PHE A 119 -8.89 -5.34 -6.65
N VAL A 120 -9.89 -4.73 -7.28
CA VAL A 120 -10.06 -3.28 -7.35
C VAL A 120 -11.46 -2.86 -6.93
N ALA A 121 -11.53 -1.78 -6.17
CA ALA A 121 -12.74 -1.06 -5.84
C ALA A 121 -12.54 0.45 -6.04
N GLU A 122 -13.63 1.20 -6.16
CA GLU A 122 -13.55 2.65 -6.12
C GLU A 122 -13.62 3.12 -4.66
N GLN A 123 -12.69 3.98 -4.27
CA GLN A 123 -12.64 4.60 -2.93
C GLN A 123 -12.73 6.11 -3.06
N ILE A 124 -13.26 6.78 -2.03
CA ILE A 124 -13.43 8.23 -1.99
C ILE A 124 -12.38 8.84 -1.06
N PHE A 125 -11.53 9.69 -1.61
CA PHE A 125 -10.55 10.47 -0.86
C PHE A 125 -10.86 11.97 -1.01
N GLY A 126 -11.33 12.60 0.06
CA GLY A 126 -11.89 13.96 -0.02
C GLY A 126 -13.04 14.00 -1.02
N ASN A 127 -12.86 14.75 -2.11
CA ASN A 127 -13.85 14.87 -3.17
C ASN A 127 -13.55 14.01 -4.42
N ARG A 128 -12.47 13.21 -4.39
CA ARG A 128 -12.00 12.44 -5.54
C ARG A 128 -12.38 10.96 -5.40
N LYS A 129 -12.91 10.39 -6.48
CA LYS A 129 -13.13 8.95 -6.62
C LYS A 129 -11.90 8.33 -7.28
N VAL A 130 -11.28 7.37 -6.62
CA VAL A 130 -9.99 6.80 -7.02
C VAL A 130 -10.11 5.28 -7.14
N ARG A 131 -9.58 4.74 -8.24
CA ARG A 131 -9.46 3.29 -8.44
C ARG A 131 -8.39 2.76 -7.48
N CYS A 132 -8.82 1.97 -6.49
CA CYS A 132 -8.01 1.55 -5.35
C CYS A 132 -8.03 0.03 -5.21
N VAL A 133 -6.95 -0.55 -4.67
CA VAL A 133 -6.90 -1.98 -4.39
C VAL A 133 -7.85 -2.34 -3.23
N THR A 134 -8.46 -3.53 -3.29
CA THR A 134 -9.32 -4.04 -2.20
C THR A 134 -8.51 -4.49 -0.99
N VAL A 135 -9.19 -4.75 0.14
CA VAL A 135 -8.60 -5.40 1.33
C VAL A 135 -7.84 -6.68 0.98
N VAL A 136 -8.47 -7.57 0.19
CA VAL A 136 -7.84 -8.83 -0.25
C VAL A 136 -6.60 -8.55 -1.10
N GLY A 137 -6.67 -7.58 -2.01
CA GLY A 137 -5.51 -7.19 -2.82
C GLY A 137 -4.35 -6.62 -1.99
N LEU A 138 -4.64 -5.84 -0.93
CA LEU A 138 -3.61 -5.36 0.00
C LEU A 138 -2.94 -6.52 0.75
N LEU A 139 -3.72 -7.50 1.22
CA LEU A 139 -3.18 -8.69 1.88
C LEU A 139 -2.26 -9.46 0.94
N ILE A 140 -2.68 -9.70 -0.31
CA ILE A 140 -1.85 -10.38 -1.32
C ILE A 140 -0.54 -9.62 -1.55
N LEU A 141 -0.59 -8.31 -1.80
CA LEU A 141 0.61 -7.50 -2.07
C LEU A 141 1.59 -7.49 -0.88
N LYS A 142 1.08 -7.37 0.36
CA LYS A 142 1.92 -7.38 1.56
C LYS A 142 2.54 -8.74 1.79
N CYS A 143 1.76 -9.81 1.70
CA CYS A 143 2.25 -11.18 1.83
C CYS A 143 3.28 -11.53 0.75
N TYR A 144 3.07 -11.08 -0.49
CA TYR A 144 4.03 -11.26 -1.58
C TYR A 144 5.40 -10.63 -1.29
N ALA A 145 5.41 -9.48 -0.61
CA ALA A 145 6.64 -8.75 -0.31
C ALA A 145 7.39 -9.27 0.92
N LEU A 146 6.69 -9.82 1.92
CA LEU A 146 7.24 -10.17 3.23
C LEU A 146 8.51 -11.05 3.19
N PRO A 147 8.54 -12.19 2.47
CA PRO A 147 9.73 -13.06 2.43
C PRO A 147 10.98 -12.33 1.93
N SER A 148 10.81 -11.45 0.93
CA SER A 148 11.91 -10.65 0.39
C SER A 148 12.41 -9.61 1.40
N LEU A 149 11.51 -8.97 2.14
CA LEU A 149 11.88 -8.02 3.20
C LEU A 149 12.69 -8.71 4.29
N TYR A 150 12.29 -9.91 4.72
CA TYR A 150 13.02 -10.70 5.71
C TYR A 150 14.40 -11.13 5.23
N ARG A 151 14.52 -11.67 4.01
CA ARG A 151 15.82 -12.04 3.43
C ARG A 151 16.79 -10.88 3.30
N GLN A 152 16.27 -9.68 3.06
CA GLN A 152 17.07 -8.46 2.95
C GLN A 152 17.35 -7.80 4.30
N GLY A 153 16.91 -8.38 5.42
CA GLY A 153 17.06 -7.81 6.76
C GLY A 153 16.28 -6.52 6.97
N GLN A 154 15.26 -6.24 6.15
CA GLN A 154 14.43 -5.03 6.23
C GLN A 154 13.34 -5.16 7.30
N PHE A 155 13.74 -5.51 8.52
CA PHE A 155 12.83 -5.82 9.64
C PHE A 155 11.85 -4.69 9.93
N SER A 156 12.27 -3.42 9.90
CA SER A 156 11.37 -2.29 10.13
C SER A 156 10.23 -2.23 9.10
N ARG A 157 10.49 -2.57 7.84
CA ARG A 157 9.44 -2.62 6.81
C ARG A 157 8.58 -3.87 6.93
N ALA A 158 9.18 -5.01 7.25
CA ALA A 158 8.45 -6.25 7.50
C ALA A 158 7.45 -6.08 8.66
N SER A 159 7.88 -5.49 9.78
CA SER A 159 7.01 -5.21 10.93
C SER A 159 5.84 -4.28 10.59
N ILE A 160 6.06 -3.28 9.72
CA ILE A 160 4.97 -2.44 9.21
C ILE A 160 3.98 -3.30 8.41
N TYR A 161 4.46 -4.16 7.52
CA TYR A 161 3.58 -4.98 6.67
C TYR A 161 2.78 -5.99 7.49
N GLU A 162 3.40 -6.61 8.48
CA GLU A 162 2.69 -7.49 9.42
C GLU A 162 1.64 -6.76 10.24
N ASN A 163 1.96 -5.54 10.71
CA ASN A 163 0.99 -4.73 11.44
C ASN A 163 -0.18 -4.32 10.53
N ASP A 164 0.09 -3.95 9.28
CA ASP A 164 -0.94 -3.63 8.32
C ASP A 164 -1.85 -4.85 8.03
N ILE A 165 -1.27 -6.05 7.89
CA ILE A 165 -2.04 -7.31 7.76
C ILE A 165 -2.88 -7.56 9.00
N LEU A 166 -2.31 -7.42 10.20
CA LEU A 166 -3.02 -7.56 11.46
C LEU A 166 -4.24 -6.62 11.53
N LEU A 167 -4.06 -5.34 11.22
CA LEU A 167 -5.15 -4.36 11.23
C LEU A 167 -6.24 -4.71 10.21
N LEU A 168 -5.87 -5.14 9.01
CA LEU A 168 -6.84 -5.59 8.01
C LEU A 168 -7.64 -6.80 8.51
N LEU A 169 -6.99 -7.79 9.11
CA LEU A 169 -7.65 -9.01 9.60
C LEU A 169 -8.45 -8.79 10.89
N LEU A 170 -8.16 -7.74 11.66
CA LEU A 170 -8.99 -7.32 12.80
C LEU A 170 -10.29 -6.66 12.35
N ASN A 171 -10.27 -5.91 11.25
CA ASN A 171 -11.40 -5.11 10.79
C ASN A 171 -12.24 -5.80 9.70
N TYR A 172 -11.69 -6.81 9.02
CA TYR A 172 -12.32 -7.47 7.90
C TYR A 172 -12.18 -8.99 7.98
N SER A 173 -13.31 -9.70 7.85
CA SER A 173 -13.30 -11.15 7.66
C SER A 173 -12.83 -11.47 6.24
N VAL A 174 -11.68 -12.12 6.12
CA VAL A 174 -11.07 -12.49 4.85
C VAL A 174 -10.75 -13.98 4.84
N ASP A 175 -11.12 -14.65 3.76
CA ASP A 175 -10.68 -16.01 3.48
C ASP A 175 -9.20 -15.99 3.04
N LEU A 176 -8.32 -16.45 3.94
CA LEU A 176 -6.89 -16.49 3.69
C LEU A 176 -6.49 -17.60 2.70
N ASP A 177 -7.34 -18.60 2.46
CA ASP A 177 -7.03 -19.64 1.48
C ASP A 177 -7.01 -19.04 0.07
N ILE A 178 -7.88 -18.07 -0.23
CA ILE A 178 -7.86 -17.31 -1.49
C ILE A 178 -6.52 -16.56 -1.66
N VAL A 179 -6.05 -15.91 -0.58
CA VAL A 179 -4.77 -15.17 -0.60
C VAL A 179 -3.61 -16.12 -0.88
N LEU A 180 -3.59 -17.28 -0.20
CA LEU A 180 -2.52 -18.26 -0.30
C LEU A 180 -2.52 -19.01 -1.64
N ASP A 181 -3.70 -19.29 -2.19
CA ASP A 181 -3.86 -19.93 -3.51
C ASP A 181 -3.26 -19.05 -4.60
N ILE A 182 -3.62 -17.76 -4.63
CA ILE A 182 -3.07 -16.80 -5.60
C ILE A 182 -1.55 -16.66 -5.45
N LEU A 183 -1.05 -16.61 -4.21
CA LEU A 183 0.39 -16.49 -3.97
C LEU A 183 1.17 -17.75 -4.36
N SER A 184 0.53 -18.92 -4.39
CA SER A 184 1.20 -20.18 -4.74
C SER A 184 1.73 -20.20 -6.18
N ASP A 185 1.07 -19.47 -7.09
CA ASP A 185 1.51 -19.29 -8.49
C ASP A 185 2.66 -18.28 -8.66
N HIS A 186 3.01 -17.57 -7.59
CA HIS A 186 3.88 -16.39 -7.65
C HIS A 186 5.06 -16.41 -6.68
N LEU A 187 5.02 -17.26 -5.66
CA LEU A 187 6.08 -17.44 -4.67
C LEU A 187 6.74 -18.81 -4.80
N LEU A 188 8.00 -18.89 -4.35
CA LEU A 188 8.64 -20.18 -4.10
C LEU A 188 7.92 -20.90 -2.96
N THR A 189 7.95 -22.24 -2.95
CA THR A 189 7.34 -23.03 -1.86
C THR A 189 7.87 -22.64 -0.49
N SER A 190 9.16 -22.34 -0.36
CA SER A 190 9.76 -21.84 0.89
C SER A 190 9.16 -20.51 1.33
N ASP A 191 8.99 -19.58 0.40
CA ASP A 191 8.43 -18.25 0.66
C ASP A 191 6.95 -18.33 1.01
N LEU A 192 6.20 -19.22 0.35
CA LEU A 192 4.80 -19.48 0.66
C LEU A 192 4.65 -20.08 2.06
N ASN A 193 5.54 -20.98 2.47
CA ASN A 193 5.53 -21.55 3.82
C ASN A 193 5.85 -20.50 4.88
N GLU A 194 6.78 -19.58 4.61
CA GLU A 194 7.06 -18.44 5.49
C GLU A 194 5.84 -17.54 5.65
N VAL A 195 5.17 -17.19 4.53
CA VAL A 195 3.91 -16.42 4.55
C VAL A 195 2.83 -17.14 5.36
N ARG A 196 2.66 -18.46 5.19
CA ARG A 196 1.71 -19.26 5.98
C ARG A 196 2.01 -19.17 7.48
N SER A 197 3.28 -19.26 7.86
CA SER A 197 3.69 -19.14 9.27
C SER A 197 3.36 -17.75 9.83
N ILE A 198 3.69 -16.69 9.10
CA ILE A 198 3.42 -15.31 9.54
C ILE A 198 1.92 -15.07 9.71
N LEU A 199 1.10 -15.52 8.75
CA LEU A 199 -0.35 -15.38 8.83
C LEU A 199 -0.93 -16.16 10.02
N ALA A 200 -0.47 -17.38 10.27
CA ALA A 200 -0.88 -18.17 11.42
C ALA A 200 -0.52 -17.47 12.74
N ASP A 201 0.66 -16.84 12.83
CA ASP A 201 1.08 -16.08 14.01
C ASP A 201 0.19 -14.86 14.25
N ILE A 202 -0.15 -14.13 13.19
CA ILE A 202 -1.07 -12.99 13.25
C ILE A 202 -2.47 -13.45 13.70
N GLN A 203 -3.01 -14.53 13.13
CA GLN A 203 -4.31 -15.08 13.53
C GLN A 203 -4.33 -15.51 15.00
N ARG A 204 -3.27 -16.17 15.49
CA ARG A 204 -3.15 -16.52 16.91
C ARG A 204 -3.13 -15.29 17.81
N ARG A 205 -2.48 -14.20 17.39
CA ARG A 205 -2.50 -12.93 18.13
C ARG A 205 -3.90 -12.34 18.19
N ILE A 206 -4.63 -12.35 17.08
CA ILE A 206 -6.02 -11.87 17.01
C ILE A 206 -6.91 -12.67 17.95
N GLN A 207 -6.90 -14.01 17.85
CA GLN A 207 -7.71 -14.88 18.69
C GLN A 207 -7.47 -14.65 20.18
N ARG A 208 -6.20 -14.48 20.58
CA ARG A 208 -5.85 -14.16 21.96
C ARG A 208 -6.48 -12.85 22.45
N PHE A 209 -6.52 -11.81 21.61
CA PHE A 209 -7.15 -10.54 21.97
C PHE A 209 -8.66 -10.65 22.07
N SER A 210 -9.32 -11.37 21.17
CA SER A 210 -10.76 -11.61 21.22
C SER A 210 -11.18 -12.29 22.52
N ILE A 211 -10.47 -13.37 22.91
CA ILE A 211 -10.72 -14.08 24.18
C ILE A 211 -10.55 -13.15 25.39
N GLN A 212 -9.56 -12.27 25.37
CA GLN A 212 -9.32 -11.32 26.46
C GLN A 212 -10.39 -10.24 26.56
N GLN A 213 -10.93 -9.76 25.43
CA GLN A 213 -12.04 -8.80 25.44
C GLN A 213 -13.33 -9.43 25.96
N GLU A 214 -13.67 -10.64 25.50
CA GLU A 214 -14.86 -11.37 25.97
C GLU A 214 -14.81 -11.56 27.50
N ALA A 215 -13.66 -11.95 28.05
CA ALA A 215 -13.49 -12.11 29.50
C ALA A 215 -13.65 -10.81 30.31
N LEU A 216 -13.35 -9.65 29.72
CA LEU A 216 -13.50 -8.33 30.37
C LEU A 216 -14.93 -7.80 30.28
N GLU A 217 -15.72 -8.23 29.30
CA GLU A 217 -17.13 -7.86 29.14
C GLU A 217 -18.06 -8.71 30.03
N GLU A 218 -17.56 -9.85 30.53
CA GLU A 218 -18.27 -10.74 31.46
C GLU A 218 -18.04 -10.41 32.96
N GLU A 219 -17.13 -9.49 33.29
CA GLU A 219 -16.87 -8.97 34.65
C GLU A 219 -17.66 -7.68 34.98
#